data_AF-A0A1V4XHT5-F1
#
_entry.id   AF-A0A1V4XHT5-F1
#
_cell.length_a   1.000
_cell.length_b   1.000
_cell.length_c   1.000
_cell.angle_alpha   90.00
_cell.angle_beta   90.00
_cell.angle_gamma   90.00
#
_symmetry.space_group_name_H-M   'P 1'
#
loop_
_entity.id
_entity.type
_entity.pdbx_description
1 polymer ?
#
loop_
_entity_poly.entity_id
_entity_poly.type
_entity_poly.pdbx_seq_one_letter_code
_entity_poly.pdbx_strand_id
1 'polypeptide(L)'
;MKEKNFPSGMWKQPARQNSVATEEEFNRMLASIRERPSAACTGFWFNLMEYRGNQFLQGEIVNAASQDRELRHVAALVEGVRPEDIEGFWPEIEGYPVEKWEEALLASYLSRQGSNDLELIVPERNRGRSVPRGRFDESPEFETYRKFIYPAVINAFETIEAHLDVRKACL
;
A
#
# COMPACT_ATOMS: atom_id res chain seq x y z
N MET A 1 35.63 25.00 -43.86
CA MET A 1 35.26 24.20 -42.67
C MET A 1 34.08 23.32 -43.06
N LYS A 2 34.11 22.04 -42.71
CA LYS A 2 33.20 20.99 -43.21
C LYS A 2 31.78 21.15 -42.64
N GLU A 3 30.79 21.22 -43.52
CA GLU A 3 29.38 20.94 -43.20
C GLU A 3 29.28 19.48 -42.73
N LYS A 4 28.70 19.28 -41.53
CA LYS A 4 28.26 17.96 -41.09
C LYS A 4 26.76 17.87 -41.33
N ASN A 5 26.41 17.20 -42.43
CA ASN A 5 25.08 16.64 -42.66
C ASN A 5 24.74 15.70 -41.50
N PHE A 6 23.69 16.02 -40.74
CA PHE A 6 23.07 15.08 -39.81
C PHE A 6 21.99 14.29 -40.57
N PRO A 7 22.00 12.94 -40.49
CA PRO A 7 21.03 12.14 -41.23
C PRO A 7 19.64 12.33 -40.64
N SER A 8 18.68 12.66 -41.52
CA SER A 8 17.25 12.57 -41.27
C SER A 8 16.87 11.08 -41.14
N GLY A 9 16.99 10.56 -39.91
CA GLY A 9 16.66 9.18 -39.60
C GLY A 9 15.98 9.11 -38.24
N MET A 10 14.66 8.96 -38.28
CA MET A 10 13.88 8.16 -37.34
C MET A 10 14.43 8.05 -35.91
N TRP A 11 14.05 9.01 -35.07
CA TRP A 11 13.63 8.69 -33.71
C TRP A 11 12.37 9.51 -33.43
N LYS A 12 11.24 9.11 -34.04
CA LYS A 12 9.97 9.38 -33.40
C LYS A 12 10.04 8.60 -32.10
N GLN A 13 10.32 9.29 -30.99
CA GLN A 13 9.92 8.80 -29.68
C GLN A 13 8.46 8.37 -29.85
N PRO A 14 8.09 7.10 -29.60
CA PRO A 14 6.69 6.76 -29.61
C PRO A 14 6.07 7.67 -28.57
N ALA A 15 5.17 8.55 -29.01
CA ALA A 15 4.22 9.15 -28.10
C ALA A 15 3.63 7.96 -27.34
N ARG A 16 3.92 7.84 -26.04
CA ARG A 16 3.17 6.95 -25.17
C ARG A 16 1.73 7.45 -25.32
N GLN A 17 0.96 6.75 -26.15
CA GLN A 17 -0.48 6.88 -26.10
C GLN A 17 -0.82 6.49 -24.67
N ASN A 18 -1.11 7.48 -23.84
CA ASN A 18 -1.88 7.24 -22.63
C ASN A 18 -3.24 6.78 -23.12
N SER A 19 -3.35 5.50 -23.48
CA SER A 19 -4.60 4.87 -23.84
C SER A 19 -5.48 5.02 -22.62
N VAL A 20 -6.46 5.89 -22.75
CA VAL A 20 -7.48 6.13 -21.74
C VAL A 20 -8.24 4.81 -21.65
N ALA A 21 -8.19 4.14 -20.49
CA ALA A 21 -9.01 2.97 -20.30
C ALA A 21 -10.49 3.36 -20.47
N THR A 22 -11.23 2.67 -21.34
CA THR A 22 -12.69 2.81 -21.39
C THR A 22 -13.34 2.15 -20.18
N GLU A 23 -14.63 2.38 -19.97
CA GLU A 23 -15.38 1.69 -18.90
C GLU A 23 -15.39 0.16 -19.11
N GLU A 24 -15.48 -0.31 -20.34
CA GLU A 24 -15.40 -1.73 -20.67
C GLU A 24 -14.00 -2.30 -20.42
N GLU A 25 -12.95 -1.52 -20.65
CA GLU A 25 -11.57 -1.91 -20.31
C GLU A 25 -11.36 -1.97 -18.80
N PHE A 26 -11.89 -0.99 -18.07
CA PHE A 26 -11.88 -0.97 -16.61
C PHE A 26 -12.58 -2.19 -16.03
N ASN A 27 -13.83 -2.46 -16.44
CA ASN A 27 -14.61 -3.60 -15.93
C ASN A 27 -13.96 -4.95 -16.27
N ARG A 28 -13.40 -5.11 -17.47
CA ARG A 28 -12.65 -6.33 -17.83
C ARG A 28 -11.41 -6.51 -16.96
N MET A 29 -10.72 -5.42 -16.65
CA MET A 29 -9.53 -5.47 -15.79
C MET A 29 -9.90 -5.88 -14.36
N LEU A 30 -10.98 -5.31 -13.80
CA LEU A 30 -11.48 -5.72 -12.48
C LEU A 30 -11.84 -7.20 -12.43
N ALA A 31 -12.51 -7.72 -13.48
CA ALA A 31 -12.82 -9.14 -13.57
C ALA A 31 -11.54 -9.99 -13.60
N SER A 32 -10.56 -9.62 -14.43
CA SER A 32 -9.28 -10.32 -14.52
C SER A 32 -8.48 -10.29 -13.21
N ILE A 33 -8.56 -9.21 -12.43
CA ILE A 33 -7.89 -9.10 -11.13
C ILE A 33 -8.55 -10.03 -10.11
N ARG A 34 -9.89 -10.09 -10.08
CA ARG A 34 -10.66 -10.97 -9.18
C ARG A 34 -10.47 -12.46 -9.43
N GLU A 35 -10.09 -12.86 -10.64
CA GLU A 35 -9.79 -14.26 -10.97
C GLU A 35 -8.49 -14.76 -10.33
N ARG A 36 -7.64 -13.86 -9.82
CA ARG A 36 -6.38 -14.20 -9.16
C ARG A 36 -6.60 -14.63 -7.71
N PRO A 37 -5.70 -15.42 -7.12
CA PRO A 37 -5.72 -15.67 -5.69
C PRO A 37 -5.61 -14.36 -4.91
N SER A 38 -6.41 -14.24 -3.84
CA SER A 38 -6.19 -13.20 -2.86
C SER A 38 -4.84 -13.41 -2.17
N ALA A 39 -4.23 -12.30 -1.74
CA ALA A 39 -2.99 -12.30 -0.99
C ALA A 39 -3.06 -11.23 0.10
N ALA A 40 -2.34 -11.48 1.20
CA ALA A 40 -2.16 -10.50 2.26
C ALA A 40 -1.38 -9.30 1.71
N CYS A 41 -2.01 -8.13 1.77
CA CYS A 41 -1.40 -6.84 1.50
C CYS A 41 -1.00 -6.20 2.82
N THR A 42 0.30 -6.03 3.00
CA THR A 42 0.89 -5.52 4.23
C THR A 42 1.57 -4.19 3.95
N GLY A 43 1.38 -3.19 4.81
CA GLY A 43 1.97 -1.87 4.60
C GLY A 43 2.05 -1.03 5.85
N PHE A 44 2.64 0.16 5.69
CA PHE A 44 2.84 1.09 6.78
C PHE A 44 1.58 1.94 7.03
N TRP A 45 0.92 2.33 5.95
CA TRP A 45 -0.36 3.02 5.97
C TRP A 45 -1.17 2.67 4.71
N PHE A 46 -2.49 2.53 4.89
CA PHE A 46 -3.46 2.37 3.81
C PHE A 46 -4.51 3.47 3.85
N ASN A 47 -5.03 3.82 2.68
CA ASN A 47 -6.30 4.46 2.46
C ASN A 47 -7.20 3.50 1.70
N LEU A 48 -8.51 3.62 1.90
CA LEU A 48 -9.52 2.88 1.16
C LEU A 48 -10.16 3.83 0.13
N MET A 49 -10.22 3.40 -1.12
CA MET A 49 -10.94 4.11 -2.17
C MET A 49 -12.18 3.31 -2.57
N GLU A 50 -13.32 3.97 -2.70
CA GLU A 50 -14.55 3.33 -3.14
C GLU A 50 -15.05 3.96 -4.44
N TYR A 51 -15.32 3.11 -5.44
CA TYR A 51 -15.88 3.50 -6.72
C TYR A 51 -16.89 2.47 -7.20
N ARG A 52 -18.17 2.88 -7.29
CA ARG A 52 -19.29 2.05 -7.80
C ARG A 52 -19.33 0.64 -7.17
N GLY A 53 -19.14 0.56 -5.86
CA GLY A 53 -19.15 -0.71 -5.11
C GLY A 53 -17.87 -1.54 -5.21
N ASN A 54 -16.83 -1.04 -5.88
CA ASN A 54 -15.49 -1.63 -5.86
C ASN A 54 -14.62 -0.85 -4.87
N GLN A 55 -13.86 -1.58 -4.05
CA GLN A 55 -12.97 -1.00 -3.06
C GLN A 55 -11.51 -1.26 -3.44
N PHE A 56 -10.65 -0.26 -3.25
CA PHE A 56 -9.24 -0.35 -3.57
C PHE A 56 -8.37 0.12 -2.41
N LEU A 57 -7.23 -0.53 -2.22
CA LEU A 57 -6.20 -0.05 -1.30
C LEU A 57 -5.21 0.86 -2.03
N GLN A 58 -4.96 2.02 -1.42
CA GLN A 58 -3.87 2.92 -1.76
C GLN A 58 -2.93 3.02 -0.57
N GLY A 59 -1.61 3.05 -0.76
CA GLY A 59 -0.71 3.30 0.36
C GLY A 59 0.74 2.91 0.13
N GLU A 60 1.53 2.99 1.21
CA GLU A 60 2.91 2.51 1.24
C GLU A 60 2.92 1.04 1.64
N ILE A 61 3.13 0.17 0.65
CA ILE A 61 3.02 -1.30 0.77
C ILE A 61 4.40 -1.93 0.72
N VAL A 62 4.56 -3.00 1.50
CA VAL A 62 5.75 -3.83 1.48
C VAL A 62 5.66 -4.78 0.28
N ASN A 63 6.63 -4.69 -0.61
CA ASN A 63 6.77 -5.64 -1.70
C ASN A 63 7.26 -6.98 -1.14
N ALA A 64 6.45 -8.03 -1.26
CA ALA A 64 6.80 -9.36 -0.74
C ALA A 64 8.13 -9.90 -1.29
N ALA A 65 8.49 -9.56 -2.54
CA ALA A 65 9.68 -10.08 -3.21
C ALA A 65 10.98 -9.36 -2.81
N SER A 66 10.93 -8.05 -2.54
CA SER A 66 12.13 -7.26 -2.24
C SER A 66 12.19 -6.72 -0.81
N GLN A 67 11.10 -6.85 -0.04
CA GLN A 67 10.90 -6.21 1.26
C GLN A 67 11.00 -4.67 1.21
N ASP A 68 11.11 -4.09 0.01
CA ASP A 68 11.10 -2.65 -0.16
C ASP A 68 9.69 -2.10 0.02
N ARG A 69 9.65 -0.82 0.40
CA ARG A 69 8.42 -0.07 0.52
C ARG A 69 8.19 0.69 -0.77
N GLU A 70 6.97 0.56 -1.29
CA GLU A 70 6.57 1.28 -2.48
C GLU A 70 5.24 1.99 -2.24
N LEU A 71 5.19 3.28 -2.57
CA LEU A 71 3.94 4.01 -2.65
C LEU A 71 3.17 3.53 -3.87
N ARG A 72 2.02 2.91 -3.65
CA ARG A 72 1.11 2.40 -4.66
C ARG A 72 -0.17 3.22 -4.66
N HIS A 73 -0.56 3.74 -5.80
CA HIS A 73 -1.79 4.50 -6.00
C HIS A 73 -3.02 3.60 -6.03
N VAL A 74 -2.90 2.42 -6.64
CA VAL A 74 -3.91 1.36 -6.63
C VAL A 74 -3.16 0.05 -6.46
N ALA A 75 -3.18 -0.50 -5.26
CA ALA A 75 -2.31 -1.61 -4.91
C ALA A 75 -3.01 -2.96 -4.88
N ALA A 76 -4.25 -2.97 -4.42
CA ALA A 76 -5.09 -4.14 -4.38
C ALA A 76 -6.55 -3.75 -4.57
N LEU A 77 -7.30 -4.62 -5.23
CA LEU A 77 -8.76 -4.62 -5.15
C LEU A 77 -9.14 -5.41 -3.89
N VAL A 78 -10.06 -4.89 -3.09
CA VAL A 78 -10.51 -5.50 -1.84
C VAL A 78 -12.02 -5.60 -1.78
N GLU A 79 -12.53 -6.48 -0.93
CA GLU A 79 -13.96 -6.74 -0.79
C GLU A 79 -14.35 -6.75 0.68
N GLY A 80 -15.30 -5.89 1.06
CA GLY A 80 -15.86 -5.83 2.42
C GLY A 80 -14.92 -5.23 3.46
N VAL A 81 -13.85 -4.54 3.04
CA VAL A 81 -12.93 -3.86 3.96
C VAL A 81 -13.62 -2.64 4.51
N ARG A 82 -13.60 -2.50 5.82
CA ARG A 82 -14.15 -1.35 6.52
C ARG A 82 -13.03 -0.37 6.90
N PRO A 83 -13.37 0.90 7.15
CA PRO A 83 -12.37 1.89 7.59
C PRO A 83 -11.59 1.46 8.83
N GLU A 84 -12.24 0.77 9.78
CA GLU A 84 -11.61 0.34 11.03
C GLU A 84 -10.51 -0.72 10.82
N ASP A 85 -10.59 -1.50 9.74
CA ASP A 85 -9.61 -2.53 9.43
C ASP A 85 -8.24 -1.95 9.03
N ILE A 86 -8.21 -0.69 8.59
CA ILE A 86 -6.99 0.00 8.12
C ILE A 86 -6.45 1.07 9.09
N GLU A 87 -7.04 1.20 10.28
CA GLU A 87 -6.64 2.18 11.29
C GLU A 87 -5.35 1.81 12.05
N GLY A 88 -4.99 0.53 12.14
CA GLY A 88 -3.84 0.06 12.94
C GLY A 88 -2.47 0.40 12.35
N PHE A 89 -1.40 0.40 13.15
CA PHE A 89 -0.04 0.83 12.75
C PHE A 89 0.64 0.02 11.63
N TRP A 90 0.11 -1.16 11.32
CA TRP A 90 0.62 -2.06 10.30
C TRP A 90 -0.52 -2.93 9.78
N PRO A 91 -1.45 -2.37 9.00
CA PRO A 91 -2.63 -3.11 8.57
C PRO A 91 -2.20 -4.25 7.64
N GLU A 92 -2.83 -5.40 7.83
CA GLU A 92 -2.72 -6.58 6.98
C GLU A 92 -4.11 -6.87 6.44
N ILE A 93 -4.31 -6.65 5.15
CA ILE A 93 -5.60 -6.77 4.49
C ILE A 93 -5.50 -7.80 3.38
N GLU A 94 -6.40 -8.78 3.36
CA GLU A 94 -6.51 -9.68 2.20
C GLU A 94 -7.17 -8.95 1.02
N GLY A 95 -6.55 -9.08 -0.14
CA GLY A 95 -7.05 -8.48 -1.37
C GLY A 95 -6.49 -9.14 -2.61
N TYR A 96 -7.00 -8.74 -3.76
CA TYR A 96 -6.52 -9.17 -5.07
C TYR A 96 -5.42 -8.21 -5.53
N PRO A 97 -4.15 -8.66 -5.61
CA PRO A 97 -3.04 -7.78 -5.96
C PRO A 97 -3.20 -7.18 -7.36
N VAL A 98 -2.94 -5.87 -7.44
CA VAL A 98 -2.90 -5.12 -8.70
C VAL A 98 -1.46 -5.04 -9.17
N GLU A 99 -1.21 -5.44 -10.41
CA GLU A 99 0.09 -5.35 -11.05
C GLU A 99 0.40 -3.90 -11.44
N LYS A 100 1.69 -3.53 -11.52
CA LYS A 100 2.09 -2.13 -11.79
C LYS A 100 1.54 -1.57 -13.10
N TRP A 101 1.40 -2.40 -14.14
CA TRP A 101 0.87 -1.94 -15.43
C TRP A 101 -0.65 -1.70 -15.36
N GLU A 102 -1.36 -2.47 -14.53
CA GLU A 102 -2.80 -2.31 -14.28
C GLU A 102 -3.06 -1.08 -13.44
N GLU A 103 -2.24 -0.86 -12.41
CA GLU A 103 -2.32 0.31 -11.55
C GLU A 103 -2.31 1.60 -12.34
N ALA A 104 -1.44 1.74 -13.34
CA ALA A 104 -1.38 2.93 -14.17
C ALA A 104 -2.70 3.18 -14.92
N LEU A 105 -3.34 2.11 -15.41
CA LEU A 105 -4.60 2.19 -16.13
C LEU A 105 -5.78 2.48 -15.19
N LEU A 106 -5.85 1.76 -14.06
CA LEU A 106 -6.87 1.98 -13.01
C LEU A 106 -6.77 3.39 -12.44
N ALA A 107 -5.58 3.86 -12.07
CA ALA A 107 -5.36 5.21 -11.56
C ALA A 107 -5.73 6.28 -12.61
N SER A 108 -5.42 6.04 -13.88
CA SER A 108 -5.82 6.97 -14.96
C SER A 108 -7.34 7.00 -15.17
N TYR A 109 -8.03 5.87 -14.99
CA TYR A 109 -9.49 5.81 -15.09
C TYR A 109 -10.18 6.47 -13.89
N LEU A 110 -9.76 6.12 -12.68
CA LEU A 110 -10.34 6.62 -11.41
C LEU A 110 -10.13 8.13 -11.24
N SER A 111 -8.98 8.67 -11.66
CA SER A 111 -8.70 10.11 -11.54
C SER A 111 -9.54 11.02 -12.45
N ARG A 112 -10.28 10.45 -13.40
CA ARG A 112 -11.19 11.19 -14.31
C ARG A 112 -12.63 11.20 -13.83
N GLN A 113 -12.95 10.39 -12.82
CA GLN A 113 -14.30 10.32 -12.28
C GLN A 113 -14.62 11.62 -11.56
N GLY A 114 -15.90 11.96 -11.46
CA GLY A 114 -16.32 13.16 -10.73
C GLY A 114 -15.92 13.05 -9.26
N SER A 115 -15.76 14.19 -8.60
CA SER A 115 -15.43 14.25 -7.16
C SER A 115 -16.45 13.55 -6.25
N ASN A 116 -17.65 13.28 -6.77
CA ASN A 116 -18.73 12.60 -6.06
C ASN A 116 -18.84 11.10 -6.41
N ASP A 117 -18.07 10.63 -7.39
CA ASP A 117 -18.13 9.26 -7.88
C ASP A 117 -17.07 8.36 -7.21
N LEU A 118 -15.98 8.97 -6.74
CA LEU A 118 -14.87 8.31 -6.05
C LEU A 118 -14.78 8.84 -4.62
N GLU A 119 -14.98 7.96 -3.65
CA GLU A 119 -14.77 8.28 -2.24
C GLU A 119 -13.38 7.84 -1.80
N LEU A 120 -12.64 8.73 -1.12
CA LEU A 120 -11.36 8.42 -0.50
C LEU A 120 -11.49 8.46 1.02
N ILE A 121 -11.42 7.29 1.64
CA ILE A 121 -11.47 7.12 3.08
C ILE A 121 -10.03 7.07 3.60
N VAL A 122 -9.65 8.14 4.27
CA VAL A 122 -8.33 8.33 4.88
C VAL A 122 -8.47 8.15 6.40
N PRO A 123 -7.84 7.11 7.00
CA PRO A 123 -7.81 6.94 8.45
C PRO A 123 -7.30 8.19 9.17
N GLU A 124 -7.79 8.49 10.38
CA GLU A 124 -7.40 9.70 11.12
C GLU A 124 -5.88 9.84 11.30
N ARG A 125 -5.19 8.72 11.55
CA ARG A 125 -3.72 8.68 11.65
C ARG A 125 -3.00 9.15 10.39
N ASN A 126 -3.60 8.98 9.21
CA ASN A 126 -3.05 9.42 7.93
C ASN A 126 -3.43 10.89 7.65
N ARG A 127 -4.49 11.41 8.30
CA ARG A 127 -4.89 12.84 8.25
C ARG A 127 -4.06 13.71 9.19
N GLY A 128 -3.52 13.12 10.27
CA GLY A 128 -2.70 13.82 11.24
C GLY A 128 -1.50 14.49 10.58
N ARG A 129 -1.23 15.76 10.93
CA ARG A 129 0.06 16.38 10.60
C ARG A 129 1.16 15.45 11.06
N SER A 130 2.19 15.30 10.23
CA SER A 130 3.44 14.63 10.61
C SER A 130 3.85 15.20 11.97
N VAL A 131 3.59 14.45 13.05
CA VAL A 131 4.11 14.82 14.36
C VAL A 131 5.61 14.83 14.12
N PRO A 132 6.33 15.92 14.40
CA PRO A 132 7.78 15.88 14.38
C PRO A 132 8.13 14.75 15.35
N ARG A 133 8.47 13.58 14.81
CA ARG A 133 8.99 12.47 15.60
C ARG A 133 10.40 12.92 15.98
N GLY A 134 10.46 13.85 16.94
CA GLY A 134 11.65 14.02 17.76
C GLY A 134 12.04 12.66 18.30
N ARG A 135 13.30 12.51 18.70
CA ARG A 135 13.72 11.21 19.16
C ARG A 135 12.84 10.81 20.35
N PHE A 136 12.28 9.60 20.31
CA PHE A 136 11.36 9.15 21.34
C PHE A 136 12.01 9.20 22.73
N ASP A 137 13.34 9.08 22.81
CA ASP A 137 14.13 9.22 24.03
C ASP A 137 14.22 10.64 24.60
N GLU A 138 13.70 11.64 23.89
CA GLU A 138 13.58 13.03 24.34
C GLU A 138 12.14 13.37 24.78
N SER A 139 11.19 12.43 24.65
CA SER A 139 9.80 12.64 25.05
C SER A 139 9.62 12.55 26.57
N PRO A 140 8.70 13.33 27.19
CA PRO A 140 8.35 13.18 28.60
C PRO A 140 7.92 11.76 28.98
N GLU A 141 7.34 11.04 28.04
CA GLU A 141 6.84 9.67 28.19
C GLU A 141 7.96 8.61 28.19
N PHE A 142 9.15 8.97 27.71
CA PHE A 142 10.27 8.02 27.57
C PHE A 142 10.68 7.38 28.88
N GLU A 143 10.74 8.15 29.97
CA GLU A 143 11.15 7.61 31.27
C GLU A 143 10.15 6.58 31.80
N THR A 144 8.85 6.79 31.56
CA THR A 144 7.81 5.81 31.88
C THR A 144 7.93 4.57 30.99
N TYR A 145 8.13 4.76 29.68
CA TYR A 145 8.33 3.66 28.75
C TYR A 145 9.56 2.83 29.13
N ARG A 146 10.71 3.46 29.32
CA ARG A 146 11.98 2.83 29.67
C ARG A 146 11.93 2.07 30.99
N LYS A 147 11.28 2.64 32.02
CA LYS A 147 11.25 2.04 33.37
C LYS A 147 10.22 0.93 33.53
N PHE A 148 9.06 1.06 32.90
CA PHE A 148 7.93 0.19 33.20
C PHE A 148 7.46 -0.64 31.99
N ILE A 149 7.38 -0.02 30.81
CA ILE A 149 6.79 -0.67 29.62
C ILE A 149 7.83 -1.56 28.93
N TYR A 150 9.01 -1.03 28.63
CA TYR A 150 10.07 -1.73 27.91
C TYR A 150 10.50 -3.03 28.63
N PRO A 151 10.77 -3.04 29.95
CA PRO A 151 11.11 -4.28 30.64
C PRO A 151 9.95 -5.30 30.64
N ALA A 152 8.70 -4.84 30.74
CA ALA A 152 7.53 -5.72 30.70
C ALA A 152 7.36 -6.37 29.32
N VAL A 153 7.60 -5.62 28.24
CA VAL A 153 7.58 -6.14 26.87
C VAL A 153 8.69 -7.17 26.66
N ILE A 154 9.92 -6.89 27.08
CA ILE A 154 11.03 -7.85 26.97
C ILE A 154 10.72 -9.13 27.75
N ASN A 155 10.24 -9.02 29.00
CA ASN A 155 9.87 -10.18 29.80
C ASN A 155 8.73 -11.00 29.16
N ALA A 156 7.76 -10.34 28.53
CA ALA A 156 6.72 -11.02 27.78
C ALA A 156 7.29 -11.82 26.60
N PHE A 157 8.20 -11.25 25.82
CA PHE A 157 8.87 -11.95 24.72
C PHE A 157 9.70 -13.14 25.20
N GLU A 158 10.53 -12.94 26.24
CA GLU A 158 11.35 -14.01 26.83
C GLU A 158 10.47 -15.16 27.37
N THR A 159 9.34 -14.82 27.99
CA THR A 159 8.38 -15.81 28.49
C THR A 159 7.76 -16.61 27.33
N ILE A 160 7.40 -15.95 26.23
CA ILE A 160 6.85 -16.61 25.04
C ILE A 160 7.90 -17.55 24.42
N GLU A 161 9.14 -17.10 24.26
CA GLU A 161 10.23 -17.92 23.73
C GLU A 161 10.51 -19.14 24.60
N ALA A 162 10.59 -18.96 25.93
CA ALA A 162 10.79 -20.06 26.87
C ALA A 162 9.67 -21.11 26.77
N HIS A 163 8.40 -20.69 26.62
CA HIS A 163 7.29 -21.62 26.44
C HIS A 163 7.34 -22.36 25.09
N LEU A 164 7.83 -21.71 24.03
CA LEU A 164 7.99 -22.33 22.72
C LEU A 164 9.15 -23.36 22.71
N ASP A 165 10.25 -23.08 23.41
CA ASP A 165 11.37 -24.00 23.53
C ASP A 165 11.04 -25.23 24.38
N VAL A 166 10.30 -25.05 25.49
CA VAL A 166 9.78 -26.18 26.28
C VAL A 166 8.88 -27.07 25.43
N ARG A 167 8.02 -26.50 24.57
CA ARG A 167 7.18 -27.28 23.66
C ARG A 167 7.97 -28.05 22.60
N LYS A 168 9.08 -27.50 22.11
CA LYS A 168 9.98 -28.19 21.17
C LYS A 168 10.78 -29.31 21.84
N ALA A 169 11.17 -29.16 23.11
CA ALA A 169 11.90 -30.17 23.86
C ALA A 169 11.01 -31.34 24.34
N CYS A 170 9.68 -31.16 24.34
CA CYS A 170 8.71 -32.20 24.69
C CYS A 170 8.11 -32.94 23.47
N LEU A 171 8.62 -32.69 22.26
CA LEU A 171 8.32 -33.41 21.03
C LEU A 171 9.52 -34.26 20.61
#